data_AF-A0A9N8EDK6-F1
#
_entry.id   AF-A0A9N8EDK6-F1
#
_cell.length_a   1.000
_cell.length_b   1.000
_cell.length_c   1.000
_cell.angle_alpha   90.00
_cell.angle_beta   90.00
_cell.angle_gamma   90.00
#
_symmetry.space_group_name_H-M   'P 1'
#
loop_
_entity.id
_entity.type
_entity.pdbx_description
1 polymer ?
#
loop_
_entity_poly.entity_id
_entity_poly.type
_entity_poly.pdbx_seq_one_letter_code
_entity_poly.pdbx_strand_id
1 'polypeptide(L)'
;MASIKNCIDWNTNAVALTLAGRKDEAISTIKKSLKVLETLFNASKQGMEIPELQSTSSQQSSYQPPVVSVPIATSTNVNSPANLFTFYPRMFRITSEAKDLSISKILVVLLYNLAVASHMDAITEEIPDPQHLKKVLELYETAMRVAHTSWNTADAEQLLCVLLALTNNVGHIHSHLLNFQQTRESLSLQMHLLARATEENPLAMEDYEIYFESVCVFLDGHDLCLAPAA
;
A
#
# COMPACT_ATOMS: atom_id res chain seq x y z
N MET A 1 -19.05 -1.20 -20.36
CA MET A 1 -18.46 0.14 -20.24
C MET A 1 -17.41 0.11 -19.14
N ALA A 2 -16.30 0.85 -19.29
CA ALA A 2 -15.35 1.08 -18.21
C ALA A 2 -16.03 1.90 -17.10
N SER A 3 -15.81 1.56 -15.84
CA SER A 3 -16.36 2.29 -14.69
C SER A 3 -15.44 2.15 -13.48
N ILE A 4 -15.55 3.08 -12.53
CA ILE A 4 -14.81 3.02 -11.26
C ILE A 4 -15.19 1.74 -10.49
N LYS A 5 -16.48 1.36 -10.53
CA LYS A 5 -16.96 0.12 -9.92
C LYS A 5 -16.22 -1.11 -10.45
N ASN A 6 -15.97 -1.20 -11.75
CA ASN A 6 -15.21 -2.32 -12.32
C ASN A 6 -13.79 -2.40 -11.74
N CYS A 7 -13.13 -1.25 -11.52
CA CYS A 7 -11.80 -1.21 -10.92
C CYS A 7 -11.83 -1.71 -9.47
N ILE A 8 -12.83 -1.33 -8.69
CA ILE A 8 -13.02 -1.77 -7.29
C ILE A 8 -13.32 -3.28 -7.24
N ASP A 9 -14.22 -3.77 -8.10
CA ASP A 9 -14.57 -5.18 -8.19
C ASP A 9 -13.33 -6.03 -8.56
N TRP A 10 -12.53 -5.54 -9.52
CA TRP A 10 -11.32 -6.23 -9.97
C TRP A 10 -10.21 -6.20 -8.90
N ASN A 11 -10.06 -5.09 -8.18
CA ASN A 11 -9.18 -5.03 -7.01
C ASN A 11 -9.59 -6.05 -5.94
N THR A 12 -10.88 -6.10 -5.61
CA THR A 12 -11.42 -7.04 -4.61
C THR A 12 -11.19 -8.49 -5.03
N ASN A 13 -11.44 -8.81 -6.31
CA ASN A 13 -11.16 -10.13 -6.85
C ASN A 13 -9.66 -10.47 -6.81
N ALA A 14 -8.79 -9.50 -7.11
CA ALA A 14 -7.35 -9.73 -7.03
C ALA A 14 -6.88 -10.05 -5.60
N VAL A 15 -7.38 -9.33 -4.60
CA VAL A 15 -7.10 -9.64 -3.18
C VAL A 15 -7.56 -11.07 -2.84
N ALA A 16 -8.77 -11.46 -3.26
CA ALA A 16 -9.28 -12.81 -3.05
C ALA A 16 -8.45 -13.89 -3.76
N LEU A 17 -7.97 -13.62 -4.98
CA LEU A 17 -7.09 -14.52 -5.73
C LEU A 17 -5.73 -14.69 -5.04
N THR A 18 -5.13 -13.60 -4.53
CA THR A 18 -3.89 -13.66 -3.75
C THR A 18 -4.05 -14.51 -2.50
N LEU A 19 -5.15 -14.32 -1.76
CA LEU A 19 -5.49 -15.14 -0.57
C LEU A 19 -5.63 -16.63 -0.91
N ALA A 20 -6.10 -16.95 -2.12
CA ALA A 20 -6.22 -18.33 -2.60
C ALA A 20 -4.89 -18.89 -3.16
N GLY A 21 -3.77 -18.15 -3.05
CA GLY A 21 -2.48 -18.54 -3.62
C GLY A 21 -2.38 -18.39 -5.14
N ARG A 22 -3.39 -17.83 -5.81
CA ARG A 22 -3.47 -17.67 -7.27
C ARG A 22 -2.86 -16.35 -7.73
N LYS A 23 -1.58 -16.15 -7.43
CA LYS A 23 -0.87 -14.87 -7.59
C LYS A 23 -0.82 -14.36 -9.04
N ASP A 24 -0.51 -15.21 -10.00
CA ASP A 24 -0.47 -14.84 -11.43
C ASP A 24 -1.81 -14.27 -11.92
N GLU A 25 -2.91 -14.87 -11.46
CA GLU A 25 -4.25 -14.42 -11.78
C GLU A 25 -4.61 -13.12 -11.07
N ALA A 26 -4.16 -12.94 -9.83
CA ALA A 26 -4.29 -11.68 -9.11
C ALA A 26 -3.55 -10.55 -9.85
N ILE A 27 -2.29 -10.75 -10.24
CA ILE A 27 -1.48 -9.80 -11.02
C ILE A 27 -2.17 -9.48 -12.36
N SER A 28 -2.62 -10.50 -13.07
CA SER A 28 -3.34 -10.35 -14.33
C SER A 28 -4.60 -9.50 -14.13
N THR A 29 -5.36 -9.74 -13.06
CA THR A 29 -6.58 -9.00 -12.69
C THR A 29 -6.29 -7.55 -12.33
N ILE A 30 -5.22 -7.26 -11.59
CA ILE A 30 -4.84 -5.88 -11.25
C ILE A 30 -4.40 -5.11 -12.50
N LYS A 31 -3.57 -5.70 -13.37
CA LYS A 31 -3.16 -5.08 -14.65
C LYS A 31 -4.35 -4.75 -15.53
N LYS A 32 -5.31 -5.66 -15.56
CA LYS A 32 -6.62 -5.50 -16.16
C LYS A 32 -7.34 -4.27 -15.59
N SER A 33 -7.34 -4.09 -14.27
CA SER A 33 -7.98 -2.94 -13.59
C SER A 33 -7.28 -1.62 -13.94
N LEU A 34 -5.95 -1.62 -13.96
CA LEU A 34 -5.14 -0.46 -14.35
C LEU A 34 -5.45 0.01 -15.78
N LYS A 35 -5.65 -0.90 -16.74
CA LYS A 35 -6.06 -0.55 -18.12
C LYS A 35 -7.44 0.13 -18.17
N VAL A 36 -8.37 -0.33 -17.35
CA VAL A 36 -9.69 0.32 -17.23
C VAL A 36 -9.51 1.72 -16.66
N LEU A 37 -8.70 1.88 -15.61
CA LEU A 37 -8.45 3.17 -14.98
C LEU A 37 -7.75 4.17 -15.92
N GLU A 38 -6.80 3.70 -16.73
CA GLU A 38 -6.17 4.50 -17.79
C GLU A 38 -7.19 5.02 -18.81
N THR A 39 -8.14 4.16 -19.20
CA THR A 39 -9.22 4.57 -20.11
C THR A 39 -10.10 5.66 -19.49
N LEU A 40 -10.43 5.53 -18.19
CA LEU A 40 -11.21 6.55 -17.46
C LEU A 40 -10.43 7.87 -17.32
N PHE A 41 -9.13 7.80 -17.05
CA PHE A 41 -8.27 8.98 -16.95
C PHE A 41 -8.15 9.73 -18.28
N ASN A 42 -8.01 9.01 -19.39
CA ASN A 42 -7.98 9.60 -20.72
C ASN A 42 -9.33 10.21 -21.11
N ALA A 43 -10.44 9.57 -20.74
CA ALA A 43 -11.78 10.12 -20.97
C ALA A 43 -12.00 11.42 -20.17
N SER A 44 -11.56 11.46 -18.91
CA SER A 44 -11.60 12.65 -18.06
C SER A 44 -10.85 13.84 -18.68
N LYS A 45 -9.64 13.60 -19.21
CA LYS A 45 -8.86 14.63 -19.90
C LYS A 45 -9.54 15.18 -21.15
N GLN A 46 -10.42 14.40 -21.77
CA GLN A 46 -11.20 14.80 -22.94
C GLN A 46 -12.53 15.49 -22.56
N GLY A 47 -12.78 15.71 -21.27
CA GLY A 47 -14.03 16.32 -20.78
C GLY A 47 -15.24 15.40 -20.86
N MET A 48 -15.05 14.09 -21.06
CA MET A 48 -16.15 13.13 -20.98
C MET A 48 -16.52 12.87 -19.52
N GLU A 49 -17.83 12.81 -19.23
CA GLU A 49 -18.33 12.40 -17.93
C GLU A 49 -17.90 10.97 -17.62
N ILE A 50 -17.28 10.80 -16.45
CA ILE A 50 -16.91 9.49 -15.94
C ILE A 50 -18.15 8.92 -15.25
N PRO A 51 -18.58 7.68 -15.57
CA PRO A 51 -19.67 7.05 -14.84
C PRO A 51 -19.33 6.94 -13.35
N GLU A 52 -19.92 7.81 -12.54
CA GLU A 52 -19.74 7.81 -11.09
C GLU A 52 -20.46 6.62 -10.45
N LEU A 53 -19.99 6.23 -9.26
CA LEU A 53 -20.70 5.27 -8.43
C LEU A 53 -22.03 5.88 -8.00
N GLN A 54 -23.14 5.35 -8.51
CA GLN A 54 -24.47 5.74 -8.05
C GLN A 54 -24.55 5.54 -6.53
N SER A 55 -24.74 6.64 -5.81
CA SER A 55 -24.88 6.66 -4.37
C SER A 55 -26.24 6.10 -3.98
N THR A 56 -26.30 4.80 -3.68
CA THR A 56 -27.46 4.25 -2.95
C THR A 56 -27.45 4.83 -1.54
N SER A 57 -28.40 5.71 -1.27
CA SER A 57 -28.63 6.35 0.02
C SER A 57 -29.24 5.35 1.00
N SER A 58 -28.40 4.69 1.78
CA SER A 58 -28.83 3.86 2.91
C SER A 58 -28.34 4.46 4.22
N GLN A 59 -29.28 4.59 5.16
CA GLN A 59 -29.17 5.26 6.45
C GLN A 59 -28.23 4.51 7.43
N GLN A 60 -27.52 5.29 8.25
CA GLN A 60 -26.83 4.92 9.50
C GLN A 60 -25.98 3.63 9.46
N SER A 61 -24.76 3.73 8.92
CA SER A 61 -23.72 2.72 9.13
C SER A 61 -22.54 3.32 9.90
N SER A 62 -22.02 2.53 10.83
CA SER A 62 -20.71 2.73 11.47
C SER A 62 -19.68 3.19 10.44
N TYR A 63 -18.91 4.25 10.76
CA TYR A 63 -17.83 4.74 9.90
C TYR A 63 -16.91 3.58 9.54
N GLN A 64 -16.88 3.20 8.26
CA GLN A 64 -15.93 2.23 7.72
C GLN A 64 -14.93 2.98 6.86
N PRO A 65 -13.62 2.70 7.01
CA PRO A 65 -12.62 3.33 6.17
C PRO A 65 -12.85 2.92 4.69
N PRO A 66 -12.54 3.81 3.74
CA PRO A 66 -12.74 3.54 2.30
C PRO A 66 -11.82 2.43 1.79
N VAL A 67 -10.77 2.13 2.54
CA VAL A 67 -9.76 1.11 2.24
C VAL A 67 -9.46 0.32 3.51
N VAL A 68 -9.41 -1.00 3.38
CA VAL A 68 -9.17 -1.93 4.50
C VAL A 68 -7.94 -2.78 4.18
N SER A 69 -7.01 -2.86 5.13
CA SER A 69 -5.85 -3.75 5.07
C SER A 69 -6.29 -5.21 5.25
N VAL A 70 -5.82 -6.10 4.37
CA VAL A 70 -6.15 -7.53 4.34
C VAL A 70 -4.84 -8.32 4.39
N PRO A 71 -4.58 -9.10 5.45
CA PRO A 71 -3.38 -9.93 5.52
C PRO A 71 -3.43 -11.03 4.45
N ILE A 72 -2.38 -11.12 3.63
CA ILE A 72 -2.30 -12.08 2.52
C ILE A 72 -1.29 -13.22 2.77
N ALA A 73 -0.46 -13.09 3.80
CA ALA A 73 0.41 -14.16 4.26
C ALA A 73 0.48 -14.14 5.79
N THR A 74 0.57 -15.33 6.38
CA THR A 74 0.63 -15.53 7.85
C THR A 74 2.04 -15.80 8.35
N SER A 75 3.04 -15.93 7.47
CA SER A 75 4.38 -16.39 7.82
C SER A 75 5.36 -15.23 8.00
N THR A 76 5.96 -15.17 9.19
CA THR A 76 7.06 -14.28 9.61
C THR A 76 8.42 -14.62 8.96
N ASN A 77 8.53 -15.72 8.21
CA ASN A 77 9.78 -16.22 7.62
C ASN A 77 10.28 -15.45 6.38
N VAL A 78 9.65 -14.33 6.02
CA VAL A 78 10.03 -13.57 4.82
C VAL A 78 11.14 -12.54 5.12
N ASN A 79 11.50 -12.37 6.39
CA ASN A 79 12.52 -11.42 6.79
C ASN A 79 13.89 -12.08 6.87
N SER A 80 14.82 -11.60 6.05
CA SER A 80 16.25 -11.81 6.34
C SER A 80 16.59 -11.12 7.66
N PRO A 81 17.31 -11.77 8.60
CA PRO A 81 17.72 -11.15 9.87
C PRO A 81 18.62 -9.92 9.67
N ALA A 82 19.12 -9.68 8.46
CA ALA A 82 19.89 -8.50 8.10
C ALA A 82 19.05 -7.33 7.55
N ASN A 83 17.74 -7.53 7.32
CA ASN A 83 16.86 -6.46 6.84
C ASN A 83 16.37 -5.60 8.00
N LEU A 84 16.47 -4.27 7.87
CA LEU A 84 15.99 -3.33 8.89
C LEU A 84 14.47 -3.19 8.91
N PHE A 85 13.80 -3.61 7.83
CA PHE A 85 12.36 -3.58 7.75
C PHE A 85 11.80 -4.99 7.79
N THR A 86 10.62 -5.11 8.41
CA THR A 86 9.74 -6.27 8.21
C THR A 86 8.94 -6.05 6.93
N PHE A 87 8.93 -7.02 6.02
CA PHE A 87 8.02 -6.95 4.87
C PHE A 87 6.58 -6.81 5.36
N TYR A 88 5.76 -5.97 4.72
CA TYR A 88 4.34 -5.79 5.05
C TYR A 88 3.48 -6.60 4.05
N PRO A 89 3.10 -7.86 4.37
CA PRO A 89 2.40 -8.77 3.47
C PRO A 89 0.88 -8.58 3.59
N ARG A 90 0.40 -7.37 3.29
CA ARG A 90 -1.04 -7.06 3.31
C ARG A 90 -1.41 -6.33 2.03
N MET A 91 -2.60 -6.61 1.51
CA MET A 91 -3.18 -5.88 0.39
C MET A 91 -4.32 -5.01 0.88
N PHE A 92 -4.65 -3.99 0.10
CA PHE A 92 -5.72 -3.07 0.41
C PHE A 92 -6.97 -3.37 -0.41
N ARG A 93 -8.06 -3.70 0.27
CA ARG A 93 -9.38 -3.83 -0.35
C ARG A 93 -10.10 -2.48 -0.29
N ILE A 94 -10.62 -2.04 -1.43
CA ILE A 94 -11.44 -0.84 -1.53
C ILE A 94 -12.88 -1.21 -1.17
N THR A 95 -13.51 -0.49 -0.24
CA THR A 95 -14.86 -0.81 0.28
C THR A 95 -15.96 -0.16 -0.56
N SER A 96 -17.22 -0.54 -0.33
CA SER A 96 -18.39 0.10 -0.97
C SER A 96 -18.55 1.57 -0.60
N GLU A 97 -17.97 1.99 0.53
CA GLU A 97 -17.98 3.37 1.03
C GLU A 97 -16.94 4.25 0.33
N ALA A 98 -16.15 3.69 -0.59
CA ALA A 98 -15.16 4.41 -1.39
C ALA A 98 -15.76 5.33 -2.48
N LYS A 99 -17.00 5.80 -2.29
CA LYS A 99 -17.69 6.69 -3.24
C LYS A 99 -16.90 7.99 -3.49
N ASP A 100 -16.12 8.41 -2.50
CA ASP A 100 -15.31 9.64 -2.55
C ASP A 100 -13.83 9.39 -2.92
N LEU A 101 -13.45 8.15 -3.29
CA LEU A 101 -12.09 7.91 -3.76
C LEU A 101 -11.91 8.42 -5.19
N SER A 102 -11.05 9.42 -5.33
CA SER A 102 -10.60 9.90 -6.63
C SER A 102 -9.85 8.81 -7.42
N ILE A 103 -9.78 8.97 -8.74
CA ILE A 103 -9.04 8.07 -9.63
C ILE A 103 -7.59 7.90 -9.18
N SER A 104 -6.92 8.97 -8.72
CA SER A 104 -5.54 8.89 -8.24
C SER A 104 -5.41 8.03 -6.99
N LYS A 105 -6.38 8.10 -6.06
CA LYS A 105 -6.41 7.24 -4.86
C LYS A 105 -6.54 5.77 -5.22
N ILE A 106 -7.44 5.44 -6.14
CA ILE A 106 -7.62 4.07 -6.64
C ILE A 106 -6.38 3.59 -7.36
N LEU A 107 -5.73 4.44 -8.17
CA LEU A 107 -4.49 4.11 -8.87
C LEU A 107 -3.38 3.71 -7.88
N VAL A 108 -3.19 4.48 -6.81
CA VAL A 108 -2.16 4.18 -5.79
C VAL A 108 -2.44 2.83 -5.12
N VAL A 109 -3.69 2.54 -4.75
CA VAL A 109 -4.06 1.25 -4.15
C VAL A 109 -3.80 0.09 -5.12
N LEU A 110 -4.16 0.23 -6.39
CA LEU A 110 -3.91 -0.80 -7.41
C LEU A 110 -2.41 -1.01 -7.66
N LEU A 111 -1.62 0.05 -7.77
CA LEU A 111 -0.17 -0.03 -7.95
C LEU A 111 0.50 -0.68 -6.74
N TYR A 112 0.10 -0.29 -5.53
CA TYR A 112 0.57 -0.91 -4.30
C TYR A 112 0.26 -2.41 -4.28
N ASN A 113 -0.98 -2.80 -4.55
CA ASN A 113 -1.39 -4.20 -4.57
C ASN A 113 -0.66 -5.02 -5.64
N LEU A 114 -0.40 -4.44 -6.81
CA LEU A 114 0.42 -5.07 -7.85
C LEU A 114 1.86 -5.28 -7.38
N ALA A 115 2.42 -4.25 -6.74
CA ALA A 115 3.77 -4.28 -6.19
C ALA A 115 3.89 -5.34 -5.09
N VAL A 116 2.95 -5.42 -4.15
CA VAL A 116 2.93 -6.45 -3.08
C VAL A 116 2.88 -7.86 -3.66
N ALA A 117 1.97 -8.12 -4.60
CA ALA A 117 1.87 -9.44 -5.23
C ALA A 117 3.20 -9.85 -5.91
N SER A 118 3.85 -8.90 -6.59
CA SER A 118 5.15 -9.13 -7.24
C SER A 118 6.31 -9.24 -6.23
N HIS A 119 6.27 -8.46 -5.15
CA HIS A 119 7.26 -8.45 -4.07
C HIS A 119 7.29 -9.81 -3.37
N MET A 120 6.11 -10.37 -3.07
CA MET A 120 6.00 -11.71 -2.48
C MET A 120 6.70 -12.78 -3.32
N ASP A 121 6.66 -12.69 -4.64
CA ASP A 121 7.34 -13.64 -5.52
C ASP A 121 8.84 -13.40 -5.51
N ALA A 122 9.27 -12.13 -5.57
CA ALA A 122 10.69 -11.76 -5.55
C ALA A 122 11.43 -12.19 -4.28
N ILE A 123 10.74 -12.32 -3.14
CA ILE A 123 11.33 -12.67 -1.84
C ILE A 123 11.05 -14.11 -1.40
N THR A 124 10.49 -14.95 -2.28
CA THR A 124 10.32 -16.38 -1.98
C THR A 124 11.62 -17.18 -2.08
N GLU A 125 12.62 -16.65 -2.79
CA GLU A 125 13.93 -17.26 -2.94
C GLU A 125 14.82 -16.95 -1.72
N GLU A 126 15.72 -17.87 -1.35
CA GLU A 126 16.68 -17.67 -0.24
C GLU A 126 17.55 -16.43 -0.45
N ILE A 127 17.90 -16.16 -1.71
CA ILE A 127 18.62 -14.96 -2.15
C ILE A 127 17.80 -14.29 -3.26
N PRO A 128 17.00 -13.27 -2.94
CA PRO A 128 16.20 -12.53 -3.91
C PRO A 128 17.03 -11.96 -5.07
N ASP A 129 16.55 -12.12 -6.32
CA ASP A 129 17.16 -11.49 -7.49
C ASP A 129 17.06 -9.94 -7.39
N PRO A 130 18.20 -9.22 -7.35
CA PRO A 130 18.20 -7.75 -7.29
C PRO A 130 17.49 -7.08 -8.47
N GLN A 131 17.47 -7.70 -9.66
CA GLN A 131 16.79 -7.13 -10.82
C GLN A 131 15.27 -7.26 -10.70
N HIS A 132 14.79 -8.37 -10.13
CA HIS A 132 13.38 -8.52 -9.81
C HIS A 132 12.94 -7.51 -8.75
N LEU A 133 13.71 -7.35 -7.67
CA LEU A 133 13.42 -6.37 -6.63
C LEU A 133 13.39 -4.92 -7.15
N LYS A 134 14.28 -4.55 -8.08
CA LYS A 134 14.26 -3.22 -8.71
C LYS A 134 12.98 -2.96 -9.49
N LYS A 135 12.46 -3.95 -10.23
CA LYS A 135 11.18 -3.83 -10.94
C LYS A 135 10.00 -3.66 -9.98
N VAL A 136 10.04 -4.36 -8.84
CA VAL A 136 9.03 -4.20 -7.77
C VAL A 136 9.11 -2.80 -7.16
N LEU A 137 10.34 -2.31 -6.90
CA LEU A 137 10.58 -0.97 -6.38
C LEU A 137 10.01 0.11 -7.30
N GLU A 138 10.19 0.00 -8.61
CA GLU A 138 9.62 0.95 -9.59
C GLU A 138 8.10 1.08 -9.47
N LEU A 139 7.39 0.00 -9.14
CA LEU A 139 5.93 0.04 -8.92
C LEU A 139 5.58 0.82 -7.65
N TYR A 140 6.29 0.58 -6.54
CA TYR A 140 6.07 1.32 -5.30
C TYR A 140 6.42 2.81 -5.45
N GLU A 141 7.55 3.13 -6.08
CA GLU A 141 7.96 4.52 -6.34
C GLU A 141 6.96 5.24 -7.26
N THR A 142 6.40 4.53 -8.25
CA THR A 142 5.34 5.08 -9.10
C THR A 142 4.10 5.41 -8.27
N ALA A 143 3.69 4.52 -7.36
CA ALA A 143 2.57 4.76 -6.45
C ALA A 143 2.83 5.98 -5.54
N MET A 144 4.02 6.08 -4.94
CA MET A 144 4.41 7.24 -4.12
C MET A 144 4.41 8.55 -4.93
N ARG A 145 4.89 8.53 -6.17
CA ARG A 145 4.88 9.71 -7.05
C ARG A 145 3.47 10.17 -7.38
N VAL A 146 2.55 9.24 -7.67
CA VAL A 146 1.13 9.55 -7.90
C VAL A 146 0.52 10.19 -6.65
N ALA A 147 0.75 9.61 -5.47
CA ALA A 147 0.27 10.18 -4.21
C ALA A 147 0.81 11.60 -4.00
N HIS A 148 2.13 11.79 -4.09
CA HIS A 148 2.77 13.08 -3.85
C HIS A 148 2.30 14.19 -4.81
N THR A 149 2.05 13.86 -6.08
CA THR A 149 1.65 14.85 -7.09
C THR A 149 0.14 15.14 -7.13
N SER A 150 -0.68 14.21 -6.62
CA SER A 150 -2.13 14.28 -6.79
C SER A 150 -2.91 14.50 -5.51
N TRP A 151 -2.29 14.30 -4.34
CA TRP A 151 -2.96 14.31 -3.05
C TRP A 151 -2.66 15.58 -2.26
N ASN A 152 -3.68 16.10 -1.62
CA ASN A 152 -3.51 17.10 -0.57
C ASN A 152 -3.31 16.43 0.80
N THR A 153 -3.19 17.24 1.85
CA THR A 153 -2.99 16.78 3.23
C THR A 153 -4.11 15.87 3.73
N ALA A 154 -5.37 16.15 3.39
CA ALA A 154 -6.54 15.37 3.81
C ALA A 154 -6.62 14.02 3.07
N ASP A 155 -6.24 13.99 1.79
CA ASP A 155 -6.13 12.75 1.02
C ASP A 155 -5.09 11.81 1.62
N ALA A 156 -3.95 12.36 2.07
CA ALA A 156 -2.89 11.60 2.72
C ALA A 156 -3.32 11.05 4.10
N GLU A 157 -4.18 11.76 4.83
CA GLU A 157 -4.76 11.27 6.10
C GLU A 157 -5.73 10.11 5.85
N GLN A 158 -6.61 10.25 4.85
CA GLN A 158 -7.57 9.21 4.50
C GLN A 158 -6.91 7.88 4.09
N LEU A 159 -5.70 7.95 3.52
CA LEU A 159 -4.93 6.79 3.07
C LEU A 159 -3.59 6.64 3.79
N LEU A 160 -3.52 7.08 5.05
CA LEU A 160 -2.30 7.04 5.86
C LEU A 160 -1.71 5.62 5.95
N CYS A 161 -2.56 4.61 6.16
CA CYS A 161 -2.14 3.20 6.21
C CYS A 161 -1.49 2.75 4.88
N VAL A 162 -2.00 3.21 3.73
CA VAL A 162 -1.40 2.88 2.42
C VAL A 162 -0.04 3.54 2.25
N LEU A 163 0.13 4.78 2.71
CA LEU A 163 1.41 5.51 2.66
C LEU A 163 2.47 4.88 3.57
N LEU A 164 2.07 4.45 4.78
CA LEU A 164 2.94 3.72 5.70
C LEU A 164 3.39 2.39 5.08
N ALA A 165 2.45 1.62 4.53
CA ALA A 165 2.74 0.35 3.89
C ALA A 165 3.64 0.50 2.65
N LEU A 166 3.43 1.56 1.84
CA LEU A 166 4.30 1.92 0.71
C LEU A 166 5.72 2.19 1.19
N THR A 167 5.86 3.10 2.15
CA THR A 167 7.16 3.52 2.70
C THR A 167 7.90 2.34 3.32
N ASN A 168 7.20 1.49 4.07
CA ASN A 168 7.74 0.29 4.68
C ASN A 168 8.30 -0.68 3.63
N ASN A 169 7.54 -0.98 2.58
CA ASN A 169 7.96 -1.94 1.56
C ASN A 169 9.05 -1.38 0.63
N VAL A 170 9.09 -0.06 0.41
CA VAL A 170 10.22 0.62 -0.25
C VAL A 170 11.49 0.50 0.61
N GLY A 171 11.39 0.79 1.91
CA GLY A 171 12.47 0.62 2.87
C GLY A 171 12.98 -0.82 2.92
N HIS A 172 12.07 -1.80 2.91
CA HIS A 172 12.39 -3.22 2.86
C HIS A 172 13.25 -3.59 1.66
N ILE A 173 12.87 -3.15 0.45
CA ILE A 173 13.65 -3.42 -0.76
C ILE A 173 15.02 -2.71 -0.70
N HIS A 174 15.04 -1.44 -0.31
CA HIS A 174 16.30 -0.69 -0.22
C HIS A 174 17.27 -1.26 0.80
N SER A 175 16.79 -1.70 1.95
CA SER A 175 17.62 -2.37 2.95
C SER A 175 18.17 -3.69 2.42
N HIS A 176 17.35 -4.45 1.69
CA HIS A 176 17.80 -5.69 1.04
C HIS A 176 18.88 -5.45 -0.03
N LEU A 177 18.76 -4.35 -0.78
CA LEU A 177 19.72 -3.92 -1.80
C LEU A 177 20.92 -3.14 -1.24
N LEU A 178 21.02 -3.00 0.09
CA LEU A 178 22.07 -2.22 0.78
C LEU A 178 22.13 -0.75 0.38
N ASN A 179 20.99 -0.17 -0.02
CA ASN A 179 20.82 1.24 -0.33
C ASN A 179 20.58 2.03 0.96
N PHE A 180 21.64 2.21 1.76
CA PHE A 180 21.53 2.75 3.12
C PHE A 180 20.88 4.13 3.20
N GLN A 181 21.16 5.02 2.25
CA GLN A 181 20.60 6.37 2.26
C GLN A 181 19.07 6.34 2.07
N GLN A 182 18.58 5.62 1.07
CA GLN A 182 17.15 5.49 0.80
C GLN A 182 16.42 4.71 1.90
N THR A 183 17.11 3.75 2.54
CA THR A 183 16.62 3.04 3.72
C THR A 183 16.36 4.01 4.87
N ARG A 184 17.30 4.92 5.16
CA ARG A 184 17.14 5.97 6.18
C ARG A 184 16.04 6.98 5.84
N GLU A 185 15.93 7.36 4.57
CA GLU A 185 14.86 8.25 4.10
C GLU A 185 13.48 7.59 4.30
N SER A 186 13.37 6.29 4.03
CA SER A 186 12.14 5.52 4.26
C SER A 186 11.78 5.46 5.74
N LEU A 187 12.75 5.22 6.64
CA LEU A 187 12.53 5.25 8.09
C LEU A 187 12.07 6.63 8.57
N SER A 188 12.75 7.69 8.12
CA SER A 188 12.39 9.06 8.48
C SER A 188 10.97 9.42 8.03
N LEU A 189 10.59 9.04 6.81
CA LEU A 189 9.23 9.25 6.31
C LEU A 189 8.21 8.40 7.08
N GLN A 190 8.52 7.16 7.41
CA GLN A 190 7.64 6.29 8.19
C GLN A 190 7.37 6.88 9.58
N MET A 191 8.40 7.37 10.27
CA MET A 191 8.26 8.06 11.56
C MET A 191 7.39 9.33 11.43
N HIS A 192 7.60 10.12 10.39
CA HIS A 192 6.78 11.31 10.13
C HIS A 192 5.32 10.96 9.89
N LEU A 193 5.03 9.90 9.13
CA LEU A 193 3.68 9.42 8.87
C LEU A 193 3.02 8.84 10.13
N LEU A 194 3.75 8.06 10.93
CA LEU A 194 3.26 7.52 12.20
C LEU A 194 2.86 8.62 13.18
N ALA A 195 3.63 9.72 13.23
CA ALA A 195 3.30 10.90 14.05
C ALA A 195 2.00 11.60 13.63
N ARG A 196 1.45 11.30 12.45
CA ARG A 196 0.16 11.80 11.96
C ARG A 196 -1.01 10.87 12.26
N ALA A 197 -0.78 9.66 12.77
CA ALA A 197 -1.87 8.79 13.21
C ALA A 197 -2.55 9.40 14.44
N THR A 198 -3.86 9.59 14.36
CA THR A 198 -4.68 10.17 15.43
C THR A 198 -5.74 9.17 15.90
N GLU A 199 -6.39 9.45 17.03
CA GLU A 199 -7.53 8.66 17.51
C GLU A 199 -8.69 8.60 16.50
N GLU A 200 -8.80 9.60 15.62
CA GLU A 200 -9.84 9.67 14.59
C GLU A 200 -9.55 8.80 13.36
N ASN A 201 -8.28 8.48 13.11
CA ASN A 201 -7.83 7.62 12.02
C ASN A 201 -6.85 6.57 12.55
N PRO A 202 -7.31 5.66 13.44
CA PRO A 202 -6.43 4.68 14.04
C PRO A 202 -5.99 3.66 12.99
N LEU A 203 -4.71 3.30 13.00
CA LEU A 203 -4.27 2.11 12.29
C LEU A 203 -4.74 0.86 13.05
N ALA A 204 -4.95 -0.24 12.33
CA ALA A 204 -5.22 -1.50 12.98
C ALA A 204 -4.01 -1.89 13.85
N MET A 205 -4.25 -2.50 15.02
CA MET A 205 -3.17 -2.81 15.96
C MET A 205 -2.13 -3.76 15.32
N GLU A 206 -2.61 -4.69 14.50
CA GLU A 206 -1.75 -5.63 13.78
C GLU A 206 -0.88 -4.95 12.70
N ASP A 207 -1.23 -3.74 12.26
CA ASP A 207 -0.41 -2.95 11.34
C ASP A 207 0.67 -2.17 12.11
N TYR A 208 0.38 -1.69 13.32
CA TYR A 208 1.35 -0.98 14.17
C TYR A 208 2.55 -1.86 14.50
N GLU A 209 2.34 -3.13 14.87
CA GLU A 209 3.42 -4.06 15.22
C GLU A 209 4.50 -4.11 14.13
N ILE A 210 4.09 -4.22 12.86
CA ILE A 210 5.02 -4.30 11.72
C ILE A 210 5.84 -3.02 11.56
N TYR A 211 5.21 -1.86 11.73
CA TYR A 211 5.90 -0.57 11.56
C TYR A 211 6.85 -0.28 12.72
N PHE A 212 6.47 -0.63 13.95
CA PHE A 212 7.29 -0.40 15.14
C PHE A 212 8.52 -1.30 15.18
N GLU A 213 8.45 -2.54 14.68
CA GLU A 213 9.65 -3.38 14.54
C GLU A 213 10.76 -2.68 13.75
N SER A 214 10.41 -2.02 12.65
CA SER A 214 11.37 -1.32 11.79
C SER A 214 11.91 -0.04 12.45
N VAL A 215 11.05 0.71 13.15
CA VAL A 215 11.43 1.96 13.82
C VAL A 215 12.29 1.72 15.06
N CYS A 216 11.96 0.73 15.89
CA CYS A 216 12.71 0.43 17.13
C CYS A 216 14.18 0.09 16.85
N VAL A 217 14.45 -0.70 15.81
CA VAL A 217 15.83 -1.02 15.39
C VAL A 217 16.62 0.24 15.03
N PHE A 218 15.97 1.22 14.40
CA PHE A 218 16.63 2.48 14.05
C PHE A 218 16.93 3.35 15.27
N LEU A 219 16.02 3.37 16.26
CA LEU A 219 16.18 4.18 17.47
C LEU A 219 17.28 3.63 18.39
N ASP A 220 17.42 2.31 18.50
CA ASP A 220 18.48 1.67 19.30
C ASP A 220 19.90 2.00 18.81
N GLY A 221 20.07 2.31 17.51
CA GLY A 221 21.37 2.66 16.92
C GLY A 221 21.84 4.09 17.20
N HIS A 222 20.99 4.95 17.77
CA HIS A 222 21.25 6.39 17.94
C HIS A 222 21.45 6.83 19.42
N ASP A 223 21.86 5.93 20.31
CA ASP A 223 22.02 6.22 21.76
C ASP A 223 20.74 6.80 22.39
N LEU A 224 19.57 6.28 22.01
CA LEU A 224 18.32 6.71 22.61
C LEU A 224 18.14 6.06 23.99
N CYS A 225 18.50 6.82 25.03
CA CYS A 225 18.03 6.67 26.41
C CYS A 225 16.50 6.91 26.54
N LEU A 226 15.68 6.39 25.63
CA LEU A 226 14.23 6.39 25.80
C LEU A 226 13.87 5.12 26.56
N ALA A 227 13.80 5.26 27.88
CA ALA A 227 13.18 4.26 28.74
C ALA A 227 11.75 3.99 28.22
N PRO A 228 11.33 2.72 28.09
CA PRO A 228 10.00 2.38 27.61
C PRO A 228 8.98 2.64 28.73
N ALA A 229 8.51 3.88 28.86
CA ALA A 229 7.29 4.24 29.60
C ALA A 229 6.88 5.70 29.33
N ALA A 230 5.82 5.90 28.55
CA ALA A 230 4.84 6.97 28.70
C ALA A 230 3.53 6.54 28.04
#